data_AF-G2Y7G2-F1
#
_entry.id   AF-G2Y7G2-F1
#
_cell.length_a   1.000
_cell.length_b   1.000
_cell.length_c   1.000
_cell.angle_alpha   90.00
_cell.angle_beta   90.00
_cell.angle_gamma   90.00
#
_symmetry.space_group_name_H-M   'P 1'
#
loop_
_entity.id
_entity.type
_entity.pdbx_description
1 polymer ?
#
loop_
_entity_poly.entity_id
_entity_poly.type
_entity_poly.pdbx_seq_one_letter_code
_entity_poly.pdbx_strand_id
1 'polypeptide(L)'
;MEAVYIADLAPFQEQYKSTFGHVTAGFQDIAEDSNGNSYAPASFSGYSIAKIAPNGMVTPFFMSNETTKYATASPYLYFGLVFLPSQRNLLIIDGQRGAFVTFDTKSHSPVPTPITISNLPSNYTSVLYDANVTPDRYPHQRIVFCAEDYLGGSGAITAFSSKDNWASAKYLDAVYNTDPRTKGFLTRTAVKIANSIYLSSISLSDGLSYDTVGNRSSFPMVDIAELVDTLMGARYPRPSRAQDIVVNS
;
A
#
# COMPACT_ATOMS: atom_id res chain seq x y z
N MET A 1 -22.18 2.11 -13.87
CA MET A 1 -20.76 1.96 -14.28
C MET A 1 -20.64 0.54 -14.77
N GLU A 2 -20.45 0.33 -16.08
CA GLU A 2 -20.24 -1.02 -16.62
C GLU A 2 -18.75 -1.39 -16.50
N ALA A 3 -18.46 -2.67 -16.26
CA ALA A 3 -17.08 -3.15 -16.22
C ALA A 3 -16.45 -3.03 -17.62
N VAL A 4 -15.34 -2.30 -17.72
CA VAL A 4 -14.65 -2.06 -19.00
C VAL A 4 -13.89 -3.32 -19.47
N TYR A 5 -13.40 -4.13 -18.54
CA TYR A 5 -12.85 -5.46 -18.78
C TYR A 5 -12.85 -6.29 -17.49
N ILE A 6 -12.63 -7.60 -17.63
CA ILE A 6 -12.31 -8.52 -16.53
C ILE A 6 -10.92 -9.10 -16.83
N ALA A 7 -9.99 -8.98 -15.89
CA ALA A 7 -8.66 -9.56 -16.00
C ALA A 7 -8.59 -10.83 -15.15
N ASP A 8 -8.30 -11.98 -15.78
CA ASP A 8 -8.10 -13.25 -15.09
C ASP A 8 -6.61 -13.47 -14.79
N LEU A 9 -6.28 -13.56 -13.50
CA LEU A 9 -4.92 -13.80 -13.03
C LEU A 9 -4.56 -15.30 -12.97
N ALA A 10 -5.52 -16.22 -13.12
CA ALA A 10 -5.27 -17.66 -13.04
C ALA A 10 -4.24 -18.16 -14.07
N PRO A 11 -4.25 -17.73 -15.35
CA PRO A 11 -3.21 -18.10 -16.31
C PRO A 11 -1.81 -17.64 -15.88
N PHE A 12 -1.69 -16.46 -15.27
CA PHE A 12 -0.41 -15.96 -14.75
C PHE A 12 0.07 -16.81 -13.56
N GLN A 13 -0.82 -17.17 -12.64
CA GLN A 13 -0.48 -18.05 -11.51
C GLN A 13 -0.05 -19.45 -11.99
N GLU A 14 -0.72 -20.01 -12.98
CA GLU A 14 -0.36 -21.30 -13.57
C GLU A 14 0.98 -21.23 -14.30
N GLN A 15 1.23 -20.15 -15.06
CA GLN A 15 2.53 -19.92 -15.69
C GLN A 15 3.67 -19.84 -14.65
N TYR A 16 3.46 -19.11 -13.56
CA TYR A 16 4.44 -19.01 -12.48
C TYR A 16 4.70 -20.40 -11.86
N LYS A 17 3.64 -21.16 -11.58
CA LYS A 17 3.72 -22.52 -11.03
C LYS A 17 4.41 -23.49 -11.96
N SER A 18 4.11 -23.48 -13.26
CA SER A 18 4.79 -24.34 -14.23
C SER A 18 6.28 -24.01 -14.34
N THR A 19 6.64 -22.74 -14.12
CA THR A 19 8.03 -22.27 -14.21
C THR A 19 8.84 -22.62 -12.97
N PHE A 20 8.28 -22.47 -11.76
CA PHE A 20 9.03 -22.59 -10.51
C PHE A 20 8.58 -23.69 -9.55
N GLY A 21 7.56 -24.47 -9.91
CA GLY A 21 7.06 -25.61 -9.13
C GLY A 21 6.24 -25.25 -7.88
N HIS A 22 5.92 -23.97 -7.67
CA HIS A 22 5.11 -23.49 -6.54
C HIS A 22 4.22 -22.32 -6.95
N VAL A 23 3.17 -22.02 -6.18
CA VAL A 23 2.18 -20.98 -6.54
C VAL A 23 2.65 -19.57 -6.16
N THR A 24 2.04 -18.57 -6.79
CA THR A 24 2.08 -17.16 -6.38
C THR A 24 0.63 -16.69 -6.20
N ALA A 25 0.35 -15.87 -5.17
CA ALA A 25 -1.01 -15.49 -4.79
C ALA A 25 -1.05 -14.21 -3.95
N GLY A 26 -2.25 -13.80 -3.53
CA GLY A 26 -2.43 -12.62 -2.68
C GLY A 26 -2.30 -11.31 -3.46
N PHE A 27 -3.01 -11.18 -4.57
CA PHE A 27 -3.08 -9.92 -5.30
C PHE A 27 -4.07 -8.99 -4.59
N GLN A 28 -3.56 -8.15 -3.69
CA GLN A 28 -4.36 -7.30 -2.80
C GLN A 28 -4.40 -5.84 -3.26
N ASP A 29 -3.35 -5.40 -3.98
CA ASP A 29 -3.19 -4.02 -4.42
C ASP A 29 -3.00 -3.92 -5.93
N ILE A 30 -3.33 -2.74 -6.47
CA ILE A 30 -3.13 -2.42 -7.89
C ILE A 30 -2.70 -0.96 -8.06
N ALA A 31 -1.82 -0.67 -9.01
CA ALA A 31 -1.56 0.68 -9.48
C ALA A 31 -1.51 0.74 -11.00
N GLU A 32 -1.90 1.88 -11.56
CA GLU A 32 -1.94 2.12 -13.00
C GLU A 32 -0.80 3.04 -13.44
N ASP A 33 -0.16 2.73 -14.57
CA ASP A 33 0.78 3.63 -15.23
C ASP A 33 0.05 4.71 -16.06
N SER A 34 0.82 5.67 -16.59
CA SER A 34 0.25 6.71 -17.46
C SER A 34 -0.29 6.22 -18.81
N ASN A 35 -0.19 4.93 -19.13
CA ASN A 35 -0.71 4.33 -20.37
C ASN A 35 -1.93 3.43 -20.12
N GLY A 36 -2.46 3.40 -18.90
CA GLY A 36 -3.60 2.56 -18.53
C GLY A 36 -3.23 1.10 -18.27
N ASN A 37 -1.94 0.76 -18.16
CA ASN A 37 -1.55 -0.58 -17.70
C ASN A 37 -1.65 -0.62 -16.19
N SER A 38 -2.30 -1.64 -15.66
CA SER A 38 -2.32 -1.92 -14.23
C SER A 38 -1.25 -2.94 -13.84
N TYR A 39 -0.76 -2.86 -12.62
CA TYR A 39 0.23 -3.76 -12.06
C TYR A 39 -0.29 -4.33 -10.75
N ALA A 40 -0.19 -5.64 -10.56
CA ALA A 40 -0.69 -6.33 -9.37
C ALA A 40 0.43 -7.23 -8.82
N PRO A 41 1.09 -6.85 -7.70
CA PRO A 41 2.09 -7.67 -7.06
C PRO A 41 1.42 -8.83 -6.31
N ALA A 42 2.10 -9.96 -6.23
CA ALA A 42 1.70 -11.07 -5.38
C ALA A 42 2.31 -10.94 -3.99
N SER A 43 1.47 -10.87 -2.97
CA SER A 43 1.92 -10.76 -1.59
C SER A 43 2.38 -12.08 -0.99
N PHE A 44 2.01 -13.24 -1.56
CA PHE A 44 2.32 -14.54 -0.99
C PHE A 44 3.05 -15.48 -1.93
N SER A 45 3.83 -16.37 -1.29
CA SER A 45 4.47 -17.58 -1.84
C SER A 45 5.58 -17.38 -2.87
N GLY A 46 5.50 -16.38 -3.74
CA GLY A 46 6.49 -16.17 -4.80
C GLY A 46 6.59 -14.72 -5.27
N TYR A 47 7.80 -14.23 -5.50
CA TYR A 47 8.05 -12.86 -5.94
C TYR A 47 7.59 -12.69 -7.39
N SER A 48 6.44 -12.03 -7.56
CA SER A 48 5.85 -11.85 -8.88
C SER A 48 5.02 -10.58 -8.97
N ILE A 49 4.91 -10.04 -10.18
CA ILE A 49 4.05 -8.90 -10.51
C ILE A 49 3.39 -9.19 -11.85
N ALA A 50 2.06 -9.21 -11.86
CA ALA A 50 1.27 -9.25 -13.08
C ALA A 50 1.14 -7.85 -13.67
N LYS A 51 1.22 -7.73 -15.00
CA LYS A 51 0.82 -6.55 -15.76
C LYS A 51 -0.47 -6.83 -16.49
N ILE A 52 -1.44 -5.94 -16.32
CA ILE A 52 -2.76 -5.99 -16.93
C ILE A 52 -2.81 -4.84 -17.93
N ALA A 53 -2.92 -5.14 -19.22
CA ALA A 53 -3.06 -4.13 -20.25
C ALA A 53 -4.46 -3.46 -20.19
N PRO A 54 -4.65 -2.27 -20.82
CA PRO A 54 -5.95 -1.57 -20.83
C PRO A 54 -7.14 -2.38 -21.38
N ASN A 55 -6.86 -3.48 -22.10
CA ASN A 55 -7.85 -4.40 -22.64
C ASN A 55 -8.10 -5.63 -21.73
N GLY A 56 -7.54 -5.65 -20.51
CA GLY A 56 -7.64 -6.75 -19.55
C GLY A 56 -6.66 -7.90 -19.77
N MET A 57 -5.81 -7.86 -20.79
CA MET A 57 -4.83 -8.93 -21.03
C MET A 57 -3.76 -8.96 -19.94
N VAL A 58 -3.60 -10.11 -19.30
CA VAL A 58 -2.61 -10.34 -18.23
C VAL A 58 -1.32 -10.93 -18.80
N THR A 59 -0.19 -10.35 -18.41
CA THR A 59 1.16 -10.82 -18.77
C THR A 59 2.11 -10.73 -17.58
N PRO A 60 3.16 -11.57 -17.49
CA PRO A 60 4.19 -11.39 -16.47
C PRO A 60 4.93 -10.07 -16.68
N PHE A 61 4.96 -9.22 -15.64
CA PHE A 61 5.89 -8.09 -15.59
C PHE A 61 7.20 -8.53 -14.96
N PHE A 62 7.10 -9.17 -13.79
CA PHE A 62 8.24 -9.67 -13.03
C PHE A 62 7.91 -11.04 -12.44
N MET A 63 8.89 -11.93 -12.46
CA MET A 63 8.81 -13.26 -11.87
C MET A 63 10.22 -13.67 -11.41
N SER A 64 10.33 -14.17 -10.19
CA SER A 64 11.56 -14.74 -9.63
C SER A 64 11.26 -16.10 -9.00
N ASN A 65 12.25 -16.99 -8.95
CA ASN A 65 12.12 -18.25 -8.21
C ASN A 65 12.31 -18.07 -6.68
N GLU A 66 12.66 -16.85 -6.25
CA GLU A 66 12.79 -16.53 -4.84
C GLU A 66 11.43 -16.68 -4.12
N THR A 67 11.47 -17.35 -2.98
CA THR A 67 10.31 -17.51 -2.10
C THR A 67 10.55 -16.77 -0.78
N THR A 68 9.49 -16.68 0.00
CA THR A 68 9.56 -16.13 1.36
C THR A 68 10.58 -16.94 2.19
N LYS A 69 11.51 -16.27 2.88
CA LYS A 69 12.51 -16.91 3.74
C LYS A 69 11.96 -17.20 5.14
N TYR A 70 10.94 -16.44 5.55
CA TYR A 70 10.35 -16.47 6.90
C TYR A 70 8.84 -16.71 6.86
N ALA A 71 8.43 -17.83 6.24
CA ALA A 71 7.03 -18.10 5.88
C ALA A 71 6.02 -18.04 7.03
N THR A 72 6.47 -18.20 8.27
CA THR A 72 5.60 -18.21 9.45
C THR A 72 5.51 -16.86 10.17
N ALA A 73 6.50 -15.97 10.02
CA ALA A 73 6.58 -14.72 10.79
C ALA A 73 6.25 -13.47 9.96
N SER A 74 6.64 -13.46 8.68
CA SER A 74 6.25 -12.45 7.71
C SER A 74 6.12 -13.15 6.37
N PRO A 75 4.93 -13.63 5.99
CA PRO A 75 4.76 -14.34 4.72
C PRO A 75 4.81 -13.39 3.52
N TYR A 76 4.75 -12.08 3.76
CA TYR A 76 4.54 -11.06 2.76
C TYR A 76 5.80 -10.78 1.92
N LEU A 77 5.62 -10.78 0.60
CA LEU A 77 6.64 -10.47 -0.40
C LEU A 77 6.46 -9.05 -0.91
N TYR A 78 5.79 -8.88 -2.06
CA TYR A 78 5.45 -7.58 -2.62
C TYR A 78 3.97 -7.26 -2.36
N PHE A 79 3.72 -6.11 -1.75
CA PHE A 79 2.41 -5.54 -1.41
C PHE A 79 2.56 -4.03 -1.33
N GLY A 80 1.44 -3.31 -1.35
CA GLY A 80 1.41 -1.86 -1.46
C GLY A 80 2.22 -1.36 -2.66
N LEU A 81 1.54 -0.91 -3.70
CA LEU A 81 2.21 -0.22 -4.80
C LEU A 81 1.62 1.15 -5.15
N VAL A 82 2.53 2.03 -5.57
CA VAL A 82 2.19 3.31 -6.21
C VAL A 82 2.98 3.46 -7.50
N PHE A 83 2.35 4.05 -8.50
CA PHE A 83 3.05 4.50 -9.69
C PHE A 83 3.62 5.90 -9.46
N LEU A 84 4.85 6.14 -9.92
CA LEU A 84 5.58 7.40 -9.83
C LEU A 84 5.75 8.00 -11.23
N PRO A 85 4.82 8.86 -11.71
CA PRO A 85 4.76 9.26 -13.12
C PRO A 85 6.02 9.95 -13.63
N SER A 86 6.68 10.75 -12.78
CA SER A 86 7.88 11.48 -13.17
C SER A 86 9.08 10.57 -13.44
N GLN A 87 9.16 9.39 -12.78
CA GLN A 87 10.19 8.39 -13.03
C GLN A 87 9.72 7.30 -13.99
N ARG A 88 8.41 7.12 -14.14
CA ARG A 88 7.79 5.95 -14.79
C ARG A 88 8.16 4.65 -14.08
N ASN A 89 8.25 4.71 -12.76
CA ASN A 89 8.56 3.57 -11.91
C ASN A 89 7.35 3.18 -11.08
N LEU A 90 7.22 1.91 -10.75
CA LEU A 90 6.47 1.47 -9.59
C LEU A 90 7.36 1.62 -8.36
N LEU A 91 6.81 2.06 -7.24
CA LEU A 91 7.39 1.90 -5.91
C LEU A 91 6.53 0.89 -5.15
N ILE A 92 7.18 -0.15 -4.65
CA ILE A 92 6.53 -1.31 -4.03
C ILE A 92 7.22 -1.59 -2.69
N ILE A 93 6.47 -2.08 -1.71
CA ILE A 93 7.04 -2.55 -0.44
C ILE A 93 7.56 -3.98 -0.62
N ASP A 94 8.78 -4.24 -0.16
CA ASP A 94 9.37 -5.58 -0.04
C ASP A 94 9.37 -5.97 1.43
N GLY A 95 8.37 -6.76 1.85
CA GLY A 95 8.20 -7.13 3.25
C GLY A 95 9.20 -8.14 3.78
N GLN A 96 9.85 -8.96 2.93
CA GLN A 96 10.92 -9.84 3.42
C GLN A 96 12.18 -9.04 3.73
N ARG A 97 12.44 -8.00 2.94
CA ARG A 97 13.62 -7.16 3.08
C ARG A 97 13.38 -5.96 3.99
N GLY A 98 12.13 -5.69 4.36
CA GLY A 98 11.75 -4.53 5.17
C GLY A 98 12.18 -3.23 4.50
N ALA A 99 11.94 -3.11 3.19
CA ALA A 99 12.41 -1.98 2.39
C ALA A 99 11.38 -1.60 1.32
N PHE A 100 11.61 -0.47 0.63
CA PHE A 100 10.97 -0.21 -0.65
C PHE A 100 11.87 -0.68 -1.79
N VAL A 101 11.25 -1.05 -2.91
CA VAL A 101 11.92 -1.27 -4.19
C VAL A 101 11.23 -0.48 -5.28
N THR A 102 11.96 -0.16 -6.34
CA THR A 102 11.37 0.38 -7.56
C THR A 102 11.54 -0.55 -8.76
N PHE A 103 10.59 -0.49 -9.67
CA PHE A 103 10.65 -1.18 -10.97
C PHE A 103 10.39 -0.18 -12.09
N ASP A 104 11.27 -0.15 -13.09
CA ASP A 104 11.04 0.64 -14.32
C ASP A 104 9.96 -0.04 -15.19
N THR A 105 8.83 0.65 -15.35
CA THR A 105 7.68 0.14 -16.12
C THR A 105 7.94 0.01 -17.62
N LYS A 106 9.02 0.62 -18.13
CA LYS A 106 9.47 0.50 -19.52
C LYS A 106 10.39 -0.69 -19.76
N SER A 107 10.94 -1.29 -18.72
CA SER A 107 11.87 -2.40 -18.89
C SER A 107 11.14 -3.64 -19.43
N HIS A 108 11.73 -4.29 -20.43
CA HIS A 108 11.30 -5.61 -20.90
C HIS A 108 11.73 -6.75 -19.97
N SER A 109 12.67 -6.48 -19.07
CA SER A 109 13.17 -7.43 -18.07
C SER A 109 13.41 -6.65 -16.77
N PRO A 110 12.32 -6.27 -16.08
CA PRO A 110 12.41 -5.38 -14.93
C PRO A 110 13.11 -6.08 -13.76
N VAL A 111 13.98 -5.34 -13.06
CA VAL A 111 14.73 -5.81 -11.90
C VAL A 111 14.45 -4.86 -10.74
N PRO A 112 14.16 -5.36 -9.52
CA PRO A 112 13.92 -4.48 -8.39
C PRO A 112 15.17 -3.66 -8.07
N THR A 113 15.00 -2.35 -7.92
CA THR A 113 16.05 -1.46 -7.41
C THR A 113 15.74 -1.10 -5.95
N PRO A 114 16.53 -1.57 -4.97
CA PRO A 114 16.29 -1.28 -3.57
C PRO A 114 16.41 0.20 -3.24
N ILE A 115 15.57 0.67 -2.31
CA ILE A 115 15.60 2.03 -1.78
C ILE A 115 16.19 1.99 -0.38
N THR A 116 17.23 2.80 -0.15
CA THR A 116 17.79 2.93 1.20
C THR A 116 16.90 3.83 2.05
N ILE A 117 16.44 3.34 3.20
CA ILE A 117 15.62 4.11 4.13
C ILE A 117 16.50 4.67 5.26
N SER A 118 16.36 5.96 5.53
CA SER A 118 17.06 6.69 6.58
C SER A 118 16.10 7.27 7.61
N ASN A 119 16.62 7.63 8.79
CA ASN A 119 15.89 8.27 9.87
C ASN A 119 14.74 7.43 10.47
N LEU A 120 14.80 6.11 10.35
CA LEU A 120 13.87 5.23 11.05
C LEU A 120 14.09 5.32 12.57
N PRO A 121 13.03 5.38 13.39
CA PRO A 121 13.15 5.28 14.84
C PRO A 121 13.86 3.99 15.27
N SER A 122 14.63 4.02 16.35
CA SER A 122 15.38 2.85 16.84
C SER A 122 14.49 1.68 17.28
N ASN A 123 13.24 1.98 17.66
CA ASN A 123 12.22 1.00 18.02
C ASN A 123 11.33 0.58 16.84
N TYR A 124 11.67 0.98 15.62
CA TYR A 124 10.90 0.64 14.44
C TYR A 124 11.23 -0.80 14.03
N THR A 125 10.27 -1.71 14.21
CA THR A 125 10.53 -3.15 14.16
C THR A 125 10.62 -3.72 12.74
N SER A 126 9.89 -3.13 11.77
CA SER A 126 9.92 -3.56 10.37
C SER A 126 9.10 -2.64 9.46
N VAL A 127 9.46 -2.57 8.19
CA VAL A 127 8.66 -1.94 7.11
C VAL A 127 7.65 -2.98 6.62
N LEU A 128 6.54 -3.15 7.35
CA LEU A 128 5.44 -4.04 7.01
C LEU A 128 4.15 -3.24 7.09
N TYR A 129 3.70 -2.76 5.93
CA TYR A 129 2.55 -1.87 5.80
C TYR A 129 1.49 -2.53 4.94
N ASP A 130 0.22 -2.22 5.09
CA ASP A 130 -0.78 -2.77 4.16
C ASP A 130 -0.71 -2.14 2.79
N ALA A 131 -0.79 -0.80 2.76
CA ALA A 131 -0.90 -0.05 1.53
C ALA A 131 0.02 1.16 1.57
N ASN A 132 0.39 1.63 0.38
CA ASN A 132 1.07 2.89 0.17
C ASN A 132 0.25 3.79 -0.76
N VAL A 133 0.30 5.10 -0.51
CA VAL A 133 -0.38 6.10 -1.35
C VAL A 133 0.51 7.31 -1.57
N THR A 134 0.44 7.91 -2.76
CA THR A 134 1.08 9.19 -3.05
C THR A 134 0.03 10.29 -2.99
N PRO A 135 0.02 11.14 -1.94
CA PRO A 135 -1.00 12.18 -1.79
C PRO A 135 -0.81 13.30 -2.82
N ASP A 136 -1.82 13.50 -3.68
CA ASP A 136 -1.87 14.63 -4.63
C ASP A 136 -1.92 16.01 -3.92
N ARG A 137 -2.27 16.03 -2.63
CA ARG A 137 -2.33 17.22 -1.77
C ARG A 137 -0.98 17.92 -1.63
N TYR A 138 0.15 17.23 -1.82
CA TYR A 138 1.49 17.80 -1.67
C TYR A 138 2.27 17.74 -3.00
N PRO A 139 1.82 18.44 -4.07
CA PRO A 139 2.30 18.21 -5.44
C PRO A 139 3.77 18.56 -5.67
N HIS A 140 4.37 19.36 -4.77
CA HIS A 140 5.79 19.73 -4.82
C HIS A 140 6.68 18.88 -3.91
N GLN A 141 6.08 17.96 -3.16
CA GLN A 141 6.78 17.03 -2.29
C GLN A 141 6.68 15.63 -2.86
N ARG A 142 7.74 14.83 -2.73
CA ARG A 142 7.73 13.41 -3.10
C ARG A 142 7.49 12.63 -1.83
N ILE A 143 6.22 12.40 -1.54
CA ILE A 143 5.76 11.76 -0.32
C ILE A 143 5.06 10.45 -0.68
N VAL A 144 5.32 9.44 0.13
CA VAL A 144 4.53 8.22 0.19
C VAL A 144 4.05 8.06 1.62
N PHE A 145 2.75 7.86 1.78
CA PHE A 145 2.14 7.41 3.02
C PHE A 145 2.07 5.89 3.01
N CYS A 146 2.36 5.28 4.15
CA CYS A 146 2.29 3.84 4.37
C CYS A 146 1.36 3.56 5.55
N ALA A 147 0.46 2.60 5.40
CA ALA A 147 -0.49 2.24 6.43
C ALA A 147 0.05 1.14 7.34
N GLU A 148 0.15 1.44 8.62
CA GLU A 148 0.67 0.54 9.63
C GLU A 148 -0.50 -0.08 10.39
N ASP A 149 -0.64 -1.41 10.36
CA ASP A 149 -1.72 -2.11 11.05
C ASP A 149 -1.67 -1.92 12.57
N TYR A 150 -0.47 -2.05 13.15
CA TYR A 150 -0.28 -2.28 14.58
C TYR A 150 0.49 -1.18 15.30
N LEU A 151 1.06 -0.22 14.57
CA LEU A 151 1.82 0.87 15.17
C LEU A 151 0.89 1.72 16.06
N GLY A 152 1.19 1.83 17.35
CA GLY A 152 0.32 2.54 18.31
C GLY A 152 -0.98 1.80 18.69
N GLY A 153 -1.12 0.52 18.35
CA GLY A 153 -2.21 -0.36 18.80
C GLY A 153 -3.49 -0.35 17.96
N SER A 154 -3.81 0.75 17.26
CA SER A 154 -4.89 0.81 16.25
C SER A 154 -4.37 1.24 14.86
N GLY A 155 -3.05 1.19 14.71
CA GLY A 155 -2.35 1.55 13.50
C GLY A 155 -2.02 3.03 13.37
N ALA A 156 -1.33 3.35 12.28
CA ALA A 156 -0.86 4.69 11.97
C ALA A 156 -0.68 4.87 10.46
N ILE A 157 -0.44 6.11 10.03
CA ILE A 157 0.08 6.41 8.71
C ILE A 157 1.50 6.94 8.87
N THR A 158 2.49 6.19 8.40
CA THR A 158 3.89 6.66 8.33
C THR A 158 4.13 7.40 7.03
N ALA A 159 4.90 8.48 7.11
CA ALA A 159 5.24 9.28 5.95
C ALA A 159 6.73 9.15 5.61
N PHE A 160 6.99 8.85 4.33
CA PHE A 160 8.32 8.81 3.76
C PHE A 160 8.46 9.89 2.70
N SER A 161 9.64 10.48 2.62
CA SER A 161 9.97 11.44 1.57
C SER A 161 11.21 11.04 0.80
N SER A 162 11.31 11.50 -0.45
CA SER A 162 12.54 11.37 -1.24
C SER A 162 12.94 12.70 -1.87
N LYS A 163 14.25 12.93 -2.00
CA LYS A 163 14.83 14.07 -2.70
C LYS A 163 15.60 13.67 -3.97
N ASP A 164 15.75 12.37 -4.23
CA ASP A 164 16.68 11.81 -5.21
C ASP A 164 16.01 10.80 -6.14
N ASN A 165 14.74 11.03 -6.47
CA ASN A 165 13.92 10.16 -7.33
C ASN A 165 13.77 8.75 -6.75
N TRP A 166 13.64 8.64 -5.43
CA TRP A 166 13.49 7.39 -4.70
C TRP A 166 14.70 6.46 -4.82
N ALA A 167 15.91 7.00 -5.03
CA ALA A 167 17.13 6.25 -4.76
C ALA A 167 17.32 6.05 -3.23
N SER A 168 16.87 7.02 -2.45
CA SER A 168 16.70 6.92 -1.01
C SER A 168 15.35 7.46 -0.54
N ALA A 169 14.93 7.00 0.62
CA ALA A 169 13.79 7.49 1.36
C ALA A 169 14.22 7.94 2.75
N LYS A 170 13.56 8.98 3.26
CA LYS A 170 13.68 9.46 4.63
C LYS A 170 12.35 9.29 5.32
N TYR A 171 12.33 8.55 6.42
CA TYR A 171 11.21 8.54 7.36
C TYR A 171 11.02 9.95 7.95
N LEU A 172 9.80 10.47 7.86
CA LEU A 172 9.44 11.78 8.38
C LEU A 172 8.88 11.65 9.80
N ASP A 173 7.71 11.03 9.93
CA ASP A 173 7.08 10.64 11.20
C ASP A 173 5.84 9.76 10.91
N ALA A 174 5.09 9.44 11.96
CA ALA A 174 3.82 8.75 11.91
C ALA A 174 2.66 9.62 12.44
N VAL A 175 1.50 9.54 11.77
CA VAL A 175 0.22 10.00 12.30
C VAL A 175 -0.51 8.81 12.90
N TYR A 176 -0.53 8.73 14.24
CA TYR A 176 -1.14 7.62 14.96
C TYR A 176 -2.66 7.69 14.95
N ASN A 177 -3.30 6.54 14.79
CA ASN A 177 -4.74 6.42 15.01
C ASN A 177 -5.02 6.37 16.52
N THR A 178 -5.36 7.52 17.09
CA THR A 178 -5.69 7.67 18.51
C THR A 178 -7.19 7.72 18.78
N ASP A 179 -8.02 7.54 17.75
CA ASP A 179 -9.47 7.65 17.89
C ASP A 179 -10.03 6.44 18.66
N PRO A 180 -10.73 6.67 19.78
CA PRO A 180 -11.26 5.56 20.58
C PRO A 180 -12.33 4.74 19.85
N ARG A 181 -13.01 5.29 18.83
CA ARG A 181 -14.05 4.59 18.05
C ARG A 181 -13.46 3.53 17.13
N THR A 182 -12.19 3.66 16.76
CA THR A 182 -11.45 2.69 15.94
C THR A 182 -10.55 1.78 16.78
N LYS A 183 -10.74 1.71 18.10
CA LYS A 183 -9.93 0.84 18.95
C LYS A 183 -10.05 -0.63 18.50
N GLY A 184 -8.90 -1.25 18.22
CA GLY A 184 -8.82 -2.64 17.74
C GLY A 184 -9.07 -2.80 16.24
N PHE A 185 -9.22 -1.70 15.51
CA PHE A 185 -9.22 -1.71 14.05
C PHE A 185 -7.77 -1.70 13.55
N LEU A 186 -7.58 -2.16 12.32
CA LEU A 186 -6.30 -2.13 11.61
C LEU A 186 -6.37 -1.03 10.55
N THR A 187 -5.41 -0.12 10.59
CA THR A 187 -5.31 0.97 9.60
C THR A 187 -4.82 0.42 8.28
N ARG A 188 -5.66 0.47 7.24
CA ARG A 188 -5.39 -0.13 5.92
C ARG A 188 -4.84 0.86 4.91
N THR A 189 -5.30 2.10 4.93
CA THR A 189 -4.83 3.14 4.01
C THR A 189 -5.23 4.54 4.47
N ALA A 190 -4.63 5.56 3.87
CA ALA A 190 -5.10 6.94 3.93
C ALA A 190 -5.81 7.28 2.61
N VAL A 191 -7.04 7.79 2.70
CA VAL A 191 -7.83 8.17 1.52
C VAL A 191 -8.13 9.65 1.52
N LYS A 192 -7.96 10.28 0.36
CA LYS A 192 -8.40 11.67 0.17
C LYS A 192 -9.86 11.67 -0.22
N ILE A 193 -10.67 12.41 0.52
CA ILE A 193 -12.07 12.70 0.17
C ILE A 193 -12.22 14.22 0.18
N ALA A 194 -12.56 14.77 -0.98
CA ALA A 194 -12.54 16.22 -1.23
C ALA A 194 -11.21 16.85 -0.76
N ASN A 195 -11.25 17.70 0.26
CA ASN A 195 -10.09 18.43 0.78
C ASN A 195 -9.53 17.88 2.10
N SER A 196 -9.96 16.70 2.53
CA SER A 196 -9.49 16.03 3.75
C SER A 196 -8.82 14.70 3.45
N ILE A 197 -8.05 14.20 4.42
CA ILE A 197 -7.38 12.89 4.38
C ILE A 197 -7.96 12.09 5.54
N TYR A 198 -8.51 10.93 5.24
CA TYR A 198 -9.13 10.07 6.22
C TYR A 198 -8.34 8.78 6.42
N LEU A 199 -8.26 8.32 7.66
CA LEU A 199 -7.87 6.95 7.98
C LEU A 199 -8.99 6.00 7.54
N SER A 200 -8.65 5.05 6.68
CA SER A 200 -9.50 3.92 6.36
C SER A 200 -8.98 2.71 7.13
N SER A 201 -9.80 2.21 8.06
CA SER A 201 -9.45 1.09 8.92
C SER A 201 -10.49 -0.01 8.80
N ILE A 202 -10.07 -1.26 9.02
CA ILE A 202 -10.97 -2.42 9.04
C ILE A 202 -11.00 -3.04 10.44
N SER A 203 -12.13 -3.64 10.82
CA SER A 203 -12.18 -4.56 11.96
C SER A 203 -12.23 -6.00 11.46
N LEU A 204 -11.30 -6.84 11.91
CA LEU A 204 -11.27 -8.28 11.60
C LEU A 204 -11.80 -9.15 12.75
N SER A 205 -12.29 -8.53 13.82
CA SER A 205 -12.67 -9.21 15.07
C SER A 205 -14.06 -8.80 15.53
N ASP A 206 -14.97 -8.57 14.58
CA ASP A 206 -16.35 -8.21 14.89
C ASP A 206 -17.19 -9.40 15.36
N GLY A 207 -16.86 -10.61 14.91
CA GLY A 207 -17.45 -11.85 15.43
C GLY A 207 -16.72 -12.39 16.67
N LEU A 208 -17.14 -13.56 17.15
CA LEU A 208 -16.52 -14.24 18.31
C LEU A 208 -15.13 -14.82 17.98
N SER A 209 -14.73 -14.85 16.70
CA SER A 209 -13.42 -15.28 16.22
C SER A 209 -12.96 -14.46 15.02
N TYR A 210 -11.67 -14.54 14.70
CA TYR A 210 -11.08 -13.93 13.51
C TYR A 210 -11.87 -14.29 12.24
N ASP A 211 -12.10 -13.30 11.36
CA ASP A 211 -12.77 -13.46 10.07
C ASP A 211 -14.18 -14.09 10.15
N THR A 212 -14.90 -13.79 11.24
CA THR A 212 -16.33 -14.14 11.36
C THR A 212 -17.20 -12.90 11.42
N VAL A 213 -18.39 -13.01 10.82
CA VAL A 213 -19.36 -11.92 10.78
C VAL A 213 -19.80 -11.54 12.19
N GLY A 214 -19.72 -10.25 12.49
CA GLY A 214 -20.22 -9.66 13.74
C GLY A 214 -21.53 -8.90 13.55
N ASN A 215 -21.84 -8.04 14.53
CA ASN A 215 -23.01 -7.17 14.51
C ASN A 215 -22.65 -5.66 14.48
N ARG A 216 -21.41 -5.31 14.08
CA ARG A 216 -20.99 -3.92 13.94
C ARG A 216 -21.81 -3.25 12.83
N SER A 217 -22.38 -2.10 13.15
CA SER A 217 -23.16 -1.28 12.22
C SER A 217 -22.55 0.09 11.95
N SER A 218 -21.35 0.36 12.46
CA SER A 218 -20.68 1.67 12.35
C SER A 218 -19.20 1.51 12.00
N PHE A 219 -18.79 2.17 10.92
CA PHE A 219 -17.44 2.16 10.38
C PHE A 219 -16.93 3.60 10.27
N PRO A 220 -16.32 4.13 11.34
CA PRO A 220 -15.81 5.50 11.34
C PRO A 220 -14.54 5.60 10.48
N MET A 221 -14.47 6.66 9.67
CA MET A 221 -13.27 7.12 9.00
C MET A 221 -12.85 8.44 9.65
N VAL A 222 -11.66 8.44 10.23
CA VAL A 222 -11.15 9.55 11.07
C VAL A 222 -10.44 10.56 10.18
N ASP A 223 -10.83 11.84 10.24
CA ASP A 223 -10.12 12.89 9.51
C ASP A 223 -8.79 13.20 10.18
N ILE A 224 -7.70 13.02 9.43
CA ILE A 224 -6.32 13.26 9.87
C ILE A 224 -5.62 14.38 9.08
N ALA A 225 -6.35 15.14 8.27
CA ALA A 225 -5.76 16.13 7.37
C ALA A 225 -4.85 17.13 8.10
N GLU A 226 -5.26 17.64 9.27
CA GLU A 226 -4.47 18.62 10.04
C GLU A 226 -3.20 18.02 10.63
N LEU A 227 -3.26 16.78 11.10
CA LEU A 227 -2.10 16.06 11.63
C LEU A 227 -1.08 15.81 10.51
N VAL A 228 -1.56 15.38 9.34
CA VAL A 228 -0.71 15.16 8.17
C VAL A 228 -0.14 16.48 7.64
N ASP A 229 -0.95 17.54 7.54
CA ASP A 229 -0.48 18.86 7.11
C ASP A 229 0.62 19.41 8.03
N THR A 230 0.43 19.26 9.35
CA THR A 230 1.44 19.63 10.36
C THR A 230 2.73 18.83 10.15
N LEU A 231 2.62 17.52 9.94
CA LEU A 231 3.76 16.65 9.66
C LEU A 231 4.50 17.04 8.37
N MET A 232 3.77 17.44 7.33
CA MET A 232 4.33 17.88 6.05
C MET A 232 4.83 19.34 6.08
N GLY A 233 4.67 20.05 7.19
CA GLY A 233 4.95 21.49 7.29
C GLY A 233 4.10 22.35 6.36
N ALA A 234 2.93 21.85 5.93
CA ALA A 234 2.03 22.53 5.02
C ALA A 234 0.97 23.34 5.77
N ARG A 235 0.61 24.52 5.25
CA ARG A 235 -0.54 25.30 5.75
C ARG A 235 -1.59 25.36 4.65
N TYR A 236 -2.50 24.39 4.63
CA TYR A 236 -3.65 24.41 3.74
C TYR A 236 -4.90 24.96 4.45
N PRO A 237 -5.77 25.73 3.77
CA PRO A 237 -7.01 26.21 4.36
C PRO A 237 -7.93 25.03 4.75
N ARG A 238 -8.51 25.05 5.95
CA ARG A 238 -9.55 24.09 6.36
C ARG A 238 -10.75 24.16 5.40
N PRO A 239 -11.34 23.03 4.98
CA PRO A 239 -12.75 23.05 4.60
C PRO A 239 -13.57 23.47 5.83
N SER A 240 -14.59 24.30 5.63
CA SER A 240 -15.38 24.93 6.69
C SER A 240 -16.11 23.97 7.63
N ARG A 241 -16.10 22.66 7.33
CA ARG A 241 -16.49 21.53 8.19
C ARG A 241 -15.79 20.25 7.71
N ALA A 242 -14.56 20.03 8.15
CA ALA A 242 -14.01 18.68 8.23
C ALA A 242 -14.75 17.95 9.37
N GLN A 243 -15.48 16.89 9.04
CA GLN A 243 -16.13 16.01 10.00
C GLN A 243 -15.74 14.59 9.67
N ASP A 244 -15.56 13.76 10.70
CA ASP A 244 -15.40 12.33 10.53
C ASP A 244 -16.59 11.78 9.75
N ILE A 245 -16.30 10.81 8.89
CA ILE A 245 -17.34 10.12 8.14
C ILE A 245 -17.70 8.87 8.94
N VAL A 246 -18.98 8.69 9.24
CA VAL A 246 -19.48 7.44 9.81
C VAL A 246 -20.34 6.76 8.77
N VAL A 247 -19.88 5.62 8.26
CA VAL A 247 -20.68 4.76 7.40
C VAL A 247 -21.47 3.82 8.30
N ASN A 248 -22.79 3.82 8.15
CA ASN A 248 -23.68 2.89 8.83
C ASN A 248 -24.22 1.85 7.82
N SER A 249 -24.29 0.59 8.24
CA SER A 249 -24.85 -0.53 7.46
C SER A 249 -26.26 -0.88 7.90
#